data_AF-A0A520JI33-F1
#
_entry.id   AF-A0A520JI33-F1
#
_cell.length_a   1.000
_cell.length_b   1.000
_cell.length_c   1.000
_cell.angle_alpha   90.00
_cell.angle_beta   90.00
_cell.angle_gamma   90.00
#
_symmetry.space_group_name_H-M   'P 1'
#
loop_
_entity.id
_entity.type
_entity.pdbx_description
1 polymer ?
#
loop_
_entity_poly.entity_id
_entity_poly.type
_entity_poly.pdbx_seq_one_letter_code
_entity_poly.pdbx_strand_id
1 'polypeptide(L)'
;LMPGSAGADVTHALAPQSSAISIKGLTPGVAYDLATCCHPVPGDRIVGLRRPDAGIEVHAIDCRVLGELAERSENETDWVDVAWGDETEGAVARISVMVKNEPGSLGIVSSIIGGHKANIINLRLDTRDKSFHTNEIDVEVHDVQQLMRLMAGLRAADAVHTVERV
;
A
#
# COMPACT_ATOMS: atom_id res chain seq x y z
N LEU A 1 -41.19 -14.79 3.96
CA LEU A 1 -40.52 -14.61 2.66
C LEU A 1 -40.07 -13.14 2.61
N MET A 2 -38.82 -12.75 2.84
CA MET A 2 -37.54 -13.46 2.99
C MET A 2 -36.90 -13.09 4.34
N PRO A 3 -36.36 -14.04 5.13
CA PRO A 3 -35.58 -13.75 6.32
C PRO A 3 -34.13 -13.37 5.97
N GLY A 4 -33.59 -12.36 6.66
CA GLY A 4 -32.21 -11.90 6.52
C GLY A 4 -31.20 -12.95 7.00
N SER A 5 -30.12 -13.09 6.24
CA SER A 5 -28.99 -13.94 6.59
C SER A 5 -28.03 -13.17 7.49
N ALA A 6 -27.73 -13.80 8.62
CA ALA A 6 -26.81 -13.36 9.65
C ALA A 6 -25.39 -13.12 9.11
N GLY A 7 -24.67 -12.25 9.82
CA GLY A 7 -23.28 -11.90 9.56
C GLY A 7 -22.41 -13.13 9.33
N ALA A 8 -21.82 -13.19 8.14
CA ALA A 8 -20.56 -13.86 7.96
C ALA A 8 -19.47 -12.83 8.28
N ASP A 9 -18.62 -13.14 9.26
CA ASP A 9 -17.28 -12.57 9.33
C ASP A 9 -16.58 -12.93 8.00
N VAL A 10 -16.69 -12.04 7.03
CA VAL A 10 -15.90 -12.09 5.81
C VAL A 10 -14.50 -11.64 6.20
N THR A 11 -13.72 -12.56 6.73
CA THR A 11 -12.27 -12.45 6.63
C THR A 11 -11.95 -12.52 5.14
N HIS A 12 -11.78 -11.35 4.52
CA HIS A 12 -11.26 -11.24 3.16
C HIS A 12 -9.83 -11.77 3.19
N ALA A 13 -9.68 -13.07 2.97
CA ALA A 13 -8.40 -13.63 2.56
C ALA A 13 -8.11 -13.03 1.19
N LEU A 14 -7.19 -12.07 1.18
CA LEU A 14 -6.61 -11.46 0.00
C LEU A 14 -6.20 -12.58 -0.97
N ALA A 15 -6.40 -12.36 -2.28
CA ALA A 15 -5.99 -13.32 -3.30
C ALA A 15 -4.51 -13.72 -3.07
N PRO A 16 -4.15 -15.00 -3.23
CA PRO A 16 -2.83 -15.47 -2.88
C PRO A 16 -1.80 -14.78 -3.78
N GLN A 17 -0.91 -14.04 -3.14
CA GLN A 17 0.29 -13.53 -3.76
C GLN A 17 1.02 -14.70 -4.46
N SER A 18 1.36 -14.53 -5.73
CA SER A 18 1.87 -15.65 -6.56
C SER A 18 3.20 -16.23 -6.08
N SER A 19 3.92 -15.49 -5.23
CA SER A 19 5.11 -15.92 -4.51
C SER A 19 5.17 -15.22 -3.13
N ALA A 20 5.86 -15.85 -2.18
CA ALA A 20 6.17 -15.18 -0.92
C ALA A 20 7.14 -14.02 -1.18
N ILE A 21 6.88 -12.87 -0.56
CA ILE A 21 7.81 -11.74 -0.56
C ILE A 21 9.15 -12.22 -0.01
N SER A 22 10.25 -11.92 -0.72
CA SER A 22 11.59 -12.26 -0.29
C SER A 22 12.36 -10.98 0.03
N ILE A 23 13.07 -11.01 1.16
CA ILE A 23 13.90 -9.90 1.64
C ILE A 23 15.31 -10.43 1.90
N LYS A 24 16.29 -9.81 1.26
CA LYS A 24 17.72 -10.01 1.45
C LYS A 24 18.22 -9.17 2.63
N GLY A 25 19.32 -9.60 3.24
CA GLY A 25 19.94 -8.89 4.37
C GLY A 25 19.46 -9.37 5.75
N LEU A 26 18.44 -10.23 5.79
CA LEU A 26 17.95 -10.85 7.02
C LEU A 26 18.65 -12.18 7.30
N THR A 27 18.92 -12.46 8.57
CA THR A 27 19.35 -13.79 9.01
C THR A 27 18.25 -14.81 8.69
N PRO A 28 18.59 -15.99 8.12
CA PRO A 28 17.61 -17.02 7.82
C PRO A 28 16.74 -17.38 9.03
N GLY A 29 15.43 -17.45 8.83
CA GLY A 29 14.45 -17.77 9.89
C GLY A 29 13.98 -16.58 10.73
N VAL A 30 14.50 -15.36 10.50
CA VAL A 30 13.98 -14.15 11.12
C VAL A 30 12.71 -13.69 10.38
N ALA A 31 11.62 -13.56 11.11
CA ALA A 31 10.37 -13.03 10.57
C ALA A 31 10.46 -11.50 10.37
N TYR A 32 9.74 -11.03 9.36
CA TYR A 32 9.61 -9.61 9.07
C TYR A 32 8.17 -9.30 8.63
N ASP A 33 7.77 -8.05 8.80
CA ASP A 33 6.51 -7.50 8.33
C ASP A 33 6.79 -6.27 7.45
N LEU A 34 5.97 -6.05 6.42
CA LEU A 34 6.01 -4.80 5.67
C LEU A 34 5.22 -3.73 6.42
N ALA A 35 5.78 -2.52 6.51
CA ALA A 35 5.16 -1.43 7.22
C ALA A 35 3.85 -0.97 6.56
N THR A 36 2.82 -0.80 7.39
CA THR A 36 1.48 -0.31 6.96
C THR A 36 1.40 1.21 6.87
N CYS A 37 2.48 1.94 7.21
CA CYS A 37 2.52 3.40 7.13
C CYS A 37 3.00 3.93 5.78
N CYS A 38 3.81 3.16 5.03
CA CYS A 38 4.33 3.55 3.72
C CYS A 38 4.09 2.50 2.62
N HIS A 39 3.62 1.31 2.98
CA HIS A 39 3.29 0.21 2.07
C HIS A 39 4.38 -0.02 1.02
N PRO A 40 5.61 -0.42 1.44
CA PRO A 40 6.73 -0.56 0.54
C PRO A 40 6.43 -1.62 -0.53
N VAL A 41 6.81 -1.35 -1.78
CA VAL A 41 6.61 -2.23 -2.93
C VAL A 41 7.95 -2.59 -3.59
N PRO A 42 8.03 -3.74 -4.29
CA PRO A 42 9.22 -4.14 -5.00
C PRO A 42 9.78 -3.03 -5.89
N GLY A 43 11.08 -2.75 -5.74
CA GLY A 43 11.77 -1.65 -6.40
C GLY A 43 11.92 -0.39 -5.54
N ASP A 44 11.19 -0.26 -4.43
CA ASP A 44 11.49 0.76 -3.42
C ASP A 44 12.85 0.50 -2.77
N ARG A 45 13.51 1.59 -2.37
CA ARG A 45 14.63 1.49 -1.43
C ARG A 45 14.05 1.28 -0.03
N ILE A 46 14.40 0.16 0.58
CA ILE A 46 13.84 -0.27 1.86
C ILE A 46 14.90 -0.34 2.95
N VAL A 47 14.44 -0.27 4.20
CA VAL A 47 15.25 -0.44 5.41
C VAL A 47 14.45 -1.20 6.45
N GLY A 48 15.12 -2.08 7.20
CA GLY A 48 14.53 -2.80 8.31
C GLY A 48 14.71 -2.03 9.61
N LEU A 49 13.64 -1.94 10.39
CA LEU A 49 13.65 -1.40 11.74
C LEU A 49 13.37 -2.54 12.71
N ARG A 50 14.38 -2.98 13.46
CA ARG A 50 14.19 -3.97 14.53
C ARG A 50 13.64 -3.27 15.76
N ARG A 51 12.53 -3.78 16.30
CA ARG A 51 11.95 -3.29 17.55
C ARG A 51 12.22 -4.29 18.69
N PRO A 52 12.39 -3.83 19.94
CA PRO A 52 12.40 -4.74 21.09
C PRO A 52 11.09 -5.52 21.14
N ASP A 53 11.15 -6.84 21.31
CA ASP A 53 10.00 -7.76 21.41
C ASP A 53 9.08 -7.87 20.18
N ALA A 54 9.39 -7.16 19.09
CA ALA A 54 8.68 -7.23 17.81
C ALA A 54 9.66 -7.61 16.68
N GLY A 55 9.16 -8.24 15.62
CA GLY A 55 9.99 -8.63 14.47
C GLY A 55 10.66 -7.44 13.77
N ILE A 56 11.28 -7.69 12.62
CA ILE A 56 11.81 -6.61 11.79
C ILE A 56 10.66 -6.03 10.97
N GLU A 57 10.41 -4.74 11.09
CA GLU A 57 9.46 -4.06 10.22
C GLU A 57 10.21 -3.37 9.08
N VAL A 58 9.81 -3.65 7.84
CA VAL A 58 10.45 -3.14 6.62
C VAL A 58 9.70 -1.89 6.16
N HIS A 59 10.43 -0.79 6.02
CA HIS A 59 9.91 0.51 5.58
C HIS A 59 10.56 0.94 4.27
N ALA A 60 9.86 1.76 3.49
CA ALA A 60 10.50 2.58 2.46
C ALA A 60 11.39 3.65 3.13
N ILE A 61 12.54 3.94 2.52
CA ILE A 61 13.54 4.86 3.10
C ILE A 61 13.03 6.31 3.24
N ASP A 62 12.03 6.69 2.46
CA ASP A 62 11.38 8.01 2.46
C ASP A 62 10.09 8.04 3.30
N CYS A 63 9.83 7.02 4.11
CA CYS A 63 8.67 6.97 4.98
C CYS A 63 8.66 8.13 5.98
N ARG A 64 7.55 8.89 6.00
CA ARG A 64 7.39 10.13 6.77
C ARG A 64 7.54 9.95 8.29
N VAL A 65 7.14 8.80 8.82
CA VAL A 65 7.14 8.51 10.26
C VAL A 65 8.39 7.74 10.71
N LEU A 66 9.27 7.37 9.78
CA LEU A 66 10.42 6.52 10.06
C LEU A 66 11.40 7.15 11.06
N GLY A 67 11.62 8.46 10.96
CA GLY A 67 12.45 9.21 11.91
C GLY A 67 11.89 9.18 13.34
N GLU A 68 10.59 9.46 13.49
CA GLU A 68 9.93 9.41 14.80
C GLU A 68 9.95 8.00 15.40
N LEU A 69 9.76 6.96 14.58
CA LEU A 69 9.82 5.58 15.02
C LEU A 69 11.21 5.19 15.51
N ALA A 70 12.24 5.69 14.85
CA ALA A 70 13.63 5.45 15.24
C ALA A 70 14.03 6.17 16.53
N GLU A 71 13.46 7.33 16.82
CA GLU A 71 13.73 8.10 18.05
C GLU A 71 13.04 7.53 19.29
N ARG A 72 11.84 6.94 19.13
CA ARG A 72 11.05 6.36 20.23
C ARG A 72 11.60 5.05 20.78
N SER A 73 12.56 4.43 20.11
CA SER A 73 13.20 3.22 20.60
C SER A 73 14.31 3.63 21.56
N GLU A 74 13.95 3.73 22.84
CA GLU A 74 14.77 4.28 23.92
C GLU A 74 16.09 3.52 24.17
N ASN A 75 16.27 2.35 23.55
CA ASN A 75 17.48 1.53 23.61
C ASN A 75 17.73 0.91 22.21
N GLU A 76 18.82 1.31 21.56
CA GLU A 76 19.36 0.74 20.30
C GLU A 76 18.30 0.39 19.24
N THR A 77 17.86 1.39 18.48
CA THR A 77 17.24 1.15 17.18
C THR A 77 18.26 0.44 16.28
N ASP A 78 18.11 -0.88 16.17
CA ASP A 78 18.89 -1.69 15.25
C ASP A 78 18.31 -1.55 13.84
N TRP A 79 18.90 -0.62 13.09
CA TRP A 79 18.72 -0.53 11.65
C TRP A 79 19.29 -1.76 10.97
N VAL A 80 18.53 -2.34 10.06
CA VAL A 80 18.93 -3.51 9.29
C VAL A 80 18.93 -3.14 7.81
N ASP A 81 20.09 -3.25 7.19
CA ASP A 81 20.22 -3.11 5.75
C ASP A 81 19.53 -4.28 5.06
N VAL A 82 18.47 -3.98 4.32
CA VAL A 82 17.67 -4.98 3.61
C VAL A 82 17.44 -4.56 2.17
N ALA A 83 17.17 -5.55 1.32
CA ALA A 83 16.82 -5.32 -0.07
C ALA A 83 15.78 -6.34 -0.53
N TRP A 84 15.04 -6.03 -1.59
CA TRP A 84 14.12 -6.99 -2.21
C TRP A 84 14.89 -8.20 -2.76
N GLY A 85 14.28 -9.38 -2.66
CA GLY A 85 14.73 -10.58 -3.35
C GLY A 85 14.55 -10.46 -4.86
N ASP A 86 15.37 -11.19 -5.64
CA ASP A 86 15.39 -11.03 -7.10
C ASP A 86 14.09 -11.47 -7.80
N GLU A 87 13.35 -12.40 -7.19
CA GLU A 87 12.07 -12.93 -7.71
C GLU A 87 10.87 -12.38 -6.93
N THR A 88 11.05 -11.26 -6.22
CA THR A 88 9.96 -10.65 -5.45
C THR A 88 9.12 -9.76 -6.35
N GLU A 89 7.89 -10.19 -6.56
CA GLU A 89 6.90 -9.48 -7.37
C GLU A 89 5.59 -9.38 -6.60
N GLY A 90 4.86 -8.29 -6.84
CA GLY A 90 3.57 -8.06 -6.20
C GLY A 90 3.71 -7.50 -4.79
N ALA A 91 3.02 -6.41 -4.52
CA ALA A 91 2.76 -5.90 -3.18
C ALA A 91 1.52 -5.00 -3.19
N VAL A 92 0.94 -4.79 -2.01
CA VAL A 92 -0.13 -3.81 -1.83
C VAL A 92 0.51 -2.45 -1.60
N ALA A 93 0.18 -1.48 -2.45
CA ALA A 93 0.45 -0.07 -2.24
C ALA A 93 -0.83 0.66 -1.83
N ARG A 94 -0.70 1.72 -1.02
CA ARG A 94 -1.80 2.62 -0.71
C ARG A 94 -1.64 3.94 -1.44
N ILE A 95 -2.72 4.40 -2.08
CA ILE A 95 -2.81 5.72 -2.70
C ILE A 95 -3.99 6.50 -2.11
N SER A 96 -3.80 7.80 -1.94
CA SER A 96 -4.87 8.75 -1.64
C SER A 96 -5.22 9.50 -2.92
N VAL A 97 -6.48 9.41 -3.35
CA VAL A 97 -6.97 10.01 -4.60
C VAL A 97 -8.11 10.96 -4.31
N MET A 98 -7.90 12.24 -4.56
CA MET A 98 -8.94 13.26 -4.50
C MET A 98 -9.56 13.43 -5.89
N VAL A 99 -10.88 13.31 -5.98
CA VAL A 99 -11.62 13.37 -7.25
C VAL A 99 -12.84 14.27 -7.16
N LYS A 100 -13.32 14.76 -8.30
CA LYS A 100 -14.56 15.54 -8.39
C LYS A 100 -15.73 14.76 -7.80
N ASN A 101 -16.59 15.42 -7.02
CA ASN A 101 -17.80 14.82 -6.44
C ASN A 101 -18.96 14.83 -7.45
N GLU A 102 -18.76 14.15 -8.57
CA GLU A 102 -19.70 14.04 -9.67
C GLU A 102 -19.95 12.57 -10.05
N PRO A 103 -21.15 12.20 -10.52
CA PRO A 103 -21.44 10.85 -10.99
C PRO A 103 -20.41 10.37 -12.02
N GLY A 104 -19.88 9.17 -11.81
CA GLY A 104 -18.89 8.56 -12.71
C GLY A 104 -17.42 8.84 -12.37
N SER A 105 -17.11 9.80 -11.50
CA SER A 105 -15.73 10.15 -11.16
C SER A 105 -14.93 8.97 -10.60
N LEU A 106 -15.52 8.20 -9.67
CA LEU A 106 -14.89 6.98 -9.17
C LEU A 106 -14.82 5.86 -10.21
N GLY A 107 -15.78 5.79 -11.13
CA GLY A 107 -15.74 4.83 -12.24
C GLY A 107 -14.57 5.07 -13.18
N ILE A 108 -14.19 6.33 -13.40
CA ILE A 108 -12.99 6.72 -14.17
C ILE A 108 -11.73 6.23 -13.44
N VAL A 109 -11.62 6.46 -12.13
CA VAL A 109 -10.48 5.97 -11.31
C VAL A 109 -10.36 4.45 -11.41
N SER A 110 -11.44 3.71 -11.18
CA SER A 110 -11.43 2.24 -11.24
C SER A 110 -11.05 1.72 -12.63
N SER A 111 -11.52 2.39 -13.69
CA SER A 111 -11.19 2.04 -15.07
C SER A 111 -9.70 2.25 -15.37
N ILE A 112 -9.11 3.33 -14.86
CA ILE A 112 -7.67 3.59 -14.99
C ILE A 112 -6.87 2.52 -14.24
N ILE A 113 -7.25 2.21 -12.99
CA ILE A 113 -6.60 1.16 -12.19
C ILE A 113 -6.61 -0.17 -12.93
N GLY A 114 -7.77 -0.60 -13.43
CA GLY A 114 -7.91 -1.83 -14.21
C GLY A 114 -7.13 -1.79 -15.54
N GLY A 115 -7.10 -0.65 -16.22
CA GLY A 115 -6.33 -0.46 -17.46
C GLY A 115 -4.81 -0.62 -17.27
N HIS A 116 -4.30 -0.33 -16.09
CA HIS A 116 -2.91 -0.57 -15.69
C HIS A 116 -2.66 -2.00 -15.19
N LYS A 117 -3.66 -2.90 -15.24
CA LYS A 117 -3.61 -4.26 -14.71
C LYS A 117 -3.27 -4.31 -13.21
N ALA A 118 -3.71 -3.32 -12.44
CA ALA A 118 -3.64 -3.34 -10.99
C ALA A 118 -5.00 -3.79 -10.42
N ASN A 119 -4.98 -4.49 -9.30
CA ASN A 119 -6.20 -4.94 -8.63
C ASN A 119 -6.53 -4.00 -7.46
N ILE A 120 -7.82 -3.74 -7.22
CA ILE A 120 -8.27 -2.97 -6.06
C ILE A 120 -8.54 -3.96 -4.93
N ILE A 121 -7.78 -3.81 -3.85
CA ILE A 121 -7.87 -4.66 -2.68
C ILE A 121 -8.86 -4.10 -1.66
N ASN A 122 -8.77 -2.80 -1.43
CA ASN A 122 -9.61 -2.10 -0.49
C ASN A 122 -9.82 -0.66 -0.97
N LEU A 123 -10.97 -0.11 -0.63
CA LEU A 123 -11.34 1.25 -0.98
C LEU A 123 -12.12 1.84 0.17
N ARG A 124 -11.65 2.97 0.66
CA ARG A 124 -12.29 3.73 1.72
C ARG A 124 -12.47 5.17 1.27
N LEU A 125 -13.70 5.68 1.36
CA LEU A 125 -13.97 7.11 1.24
C LEU A 125 -13.63 7.75 2.59
N ASP A 126 -12.69 8.68 2.60
CA ASP A 126 -12.23 9.30 3.84
C ASP A 126 -12.91 10.67 4.07
N THR A 127 -12.83 11.56 3.08
CA THR A 127 -13.46 12.88 3.14
C THR A 127 -14.34 13.13 1.92
N ARG A 128 -15.39 13.93 2.12
CA ARG A 128 -16.28 14.37 1.04
C ARG A 128 -16.87 15.74 1.33
N ASP A 129 -16.71 16.64 0.37
CA ASP A 129 -17.38 17.93 0.35
C ASP A 129 -18.24 18.08 -0.92
N LYS A 130 -18.72 19.30 -1.21
CA LYS A 130 -19.59 19.55 -2.37
C LYS A 130 -18.87 19.39 -3.71
N SER A 131 -17.57 19.65 -3.75
CA SER A 131 -16.75 19.71 -4.96
C SER A 131 -15.89 18.47 -5.14
N PHE A 132 -15.39 17.87 -4.06
CA PHE A 132 -14.47 16.74 -4.11
C PHE A 132 -14.77 15.67 -3.07
N HIS A 133 -14.26 14.46 -3.32
CA HIS A 133 -14.09 13.45 -2.29
C HIS A 133 -12.72 12.78 -2.39
N THR A 134 -12.17 12.40 -1.25
CA THR A 134 -10.87 11.72 -1.13
C THR A 134 -11.10 10.26 -0.81
N ASN A 135 -10.43 9.38 -1.56
CA ASN A 135 -10.49 7.94 -1.37
C ASN A 135 -9.09 7.41 -1.09
N GLU A 136 -8.95 6.65 -0.02
CA GLU A 136 -7.79 5.79 0.20
C GLU A 136 -8.06 4.47 -0.52
N ILE A 137 -7.17 4.09 -1.42
CA ILE A 137 -7.29 2.90 -2.25
C ILE A 137 -6.04 2.06 -2.07
N ASP A 138 -6.24 0.82 -1.64
CA ASP A 138 -5.20 -0.20 -1.62
C ASP A 138 -5.21 -0.90 -2.97
N VAL A 139 -4.09 -0.81 -3.68
CA VAL A 139 -3.90 -1.37 -5.01
C VAL A 139 -2.78 -2.41 -4.97
N GLU A 140 -3.06 -3.58 -5.53
CA GLU A 140 -2.04 -4.59 -5.76
C GLU A 140 -1.30 -4.27 -7.07
N VAL A 141 0.01 -4.12 -6.96
CA VAL A 141 0.92 -3.78 -8.06
C VAL A 141 2.12 -4.72 -8.06
N HIS A 142 2.64 -5.01 -9.24
CA HIS A 142 3.84 -5.81 -9.44
C HIS A 142 5.09 -5.15 -8.81
N ASP A 143 5.29 -3.86 -9.09
CA ASP A 143 6.45 -3.09 -8.66
C ASP A 143 6.15 -1.59 -8.58
N VAL A 144 7.12 -0.84 -8.07
CA VAL A 144 7.08 0.63 -8.00
C VAL A 144 6.89 1.27 -9.39
N GLN A 145 7.37 0.65 -10.47
CA GLN A 145 7.27 1.23 -11.80
C GLN A 145 5.83 1.18 -12.34
N GLN A 146 5.11 0.08 -12.12
CA GLN A 146 3.68 -0.04 -12.40
C GLN A 146 2.89 0.96 -11.57
N LEU A 147 3.19 1.08 -10.26
CA LEU A 147 2.56 2.07 -9.39
C LEU A 147 2.74 3.49 -9.91
N MET A 148 3.96 3.88 -10.29
CA MET A 148 4.24 5.22 -10.80
C MET A 148 3.53 5.50 -12.12
N ARG A 149 3.46 4.51 -13.03
CA ARG A 149 2.67 4.62 -14.28
C ARG A 149 1.17 4.77 -13.98
N LEU A 150 0.64 3.98 -13.04
CA LEU A 150 -0.74 4.05 -12.60
C LEU A 150 -1.08 5.44 -12.04
N MET A 151 -0.26 5.94 -11.11
CA MET A 151 -0.45 7.28 -10.52
C MET A 151 -0.36 8.38 -11.58
N ALA A 152 0.54 8.26 -12.56
CA ALA A 152 0.62 9.19 -13.67
C ALA A 152 -0.66 9.17 -14.55
N GLY A 153 -1.21 7.99 -14.83
CA GLY A 153 -2.49 7.84 -15.53
C GLY A 153 -3.65 8.48 -14.77
N LEU A 154 -3.69 8.31 -13.45
CA LEU A 154 -4.68 8.97 -12.58
C LEU A 154 -4.54 10.50 -12.64
N ARG A 155 -3.32 11.06 -12.53
CA ARG A 155 -3.09 12.52 -12.61
C ARG A 155 -3.54 13.13 -13.93
N ALA A 156 -3.52 12.36 -15.01
CA ALA A 156 -3.92 12.84 -16.34
C ALA A 156 -5.44 12.90 -16.54
N ALA A 157 -6.23 12.29 -15.66
CA ALA A 157 -7.68 12.24 -15.79
C ALA A 157 -8.33 13.52 -15.25
N ASP A 158 -9.22 14.13 -16.02
CA ASP A 158 -9.92 15.36 -15.63
C ASP A 158 -10.73 15.21 -14.32
N ALA A 159 -11.22 14.00 -14.02
CA ALA A 159 -11.94 13.72 -12.79
C ALA A 159 -11.05 13.74 -11.54
N VAL A 160 -9.72 13.62 -11.68
CA VAL A 160 -8.77 13.51 -10.57
C VAL A 160 -8.14 14.88 -10.29
N HIS A 161 -8.24 15.34 -9.04
CA HIS A 161 -7.60 16.57 -8.58
C HIS A 161 -6.17 16.32 -8.10
N THR A 162 -5.98 15.33 -7.23
CA THR A 162 -4.67 14.93 -6.71
C THR A 162 -4.58 13.41 -6.53
N VAL A 163 -3.36 12.90 -6.62
CA VAL A 163 -3.03 11.53 -6.22
C VAL A 163 -1.65 11.48 -5.58
N GLU A 164 -1.62 10.94 -4.38
CA GLU A 164 -0.44 10.77 -3.55
C GLU A 164 -0.31 9.32 -3.10
N ARG A 165 0.92 8.87 -2.88
CA ARG A 165 1.19 7.62 -2.19
C ARG A 165 1.13 7.91 -0.69
N VAL A 166 0.53 7.00 0.08
CA VAL A 166 0.43 7.08 1.55
C VAL A 166 1.58 6.32 2.19
#